data_AF-A0A0D0DEB2-F1
#
_entry.id   AF-A0A0D0DEB2-F1
#
_cell.length_a   1.000
_cell.length_b   1.000
_cell.length_c   1.000
_cell.angle_alpha   90.00
_cell.angle_beta   90.00
_cell.angle_gamma   90.00
#
_symmetry.space_group_name_H-M   'P 1'
#
loop_
_entity.id
_entity.type
_entity.pdbx_description
1 polymer ?
#
loop_
_entity_poly.entity_id
_entity_poly.type
_entity_poly.pdbx_seq_one_letter_code
_entity_poly.pdbx_strand_id
1 'polypeptide(L)'
;MEPLYDYMLHPCAIVHWFDTIEDAPGEDTGMWMVCPAFCANYTPKIAVIHIDTIYCAACLIPTYSCHPVPLDIKYYHSYDTFHAFYVSKCADHHTFEIAL
;
A
#
# COMPACT_ATOMS: atom_id res chain seq x y z
N MET A 1 20.79 5.43 43.37
CA MET A 1 19.93 4.34 42.88
C MET A 1 19.13 4.95 41.75
N GLU A 2 19.61 4.80 40.52
CA GLU A 2 18.98 5.36 39.32
C GLU A 2 17.71 4.55 39.00
N PRO A 3 16.57 5.17 38.62
CA PRO A 3 15.39 4.41 38.23
C PRO A 3 15.67 3.67 36.93
N LEU A 4 15.50 2.35 36.97
CA LEU A 4 15.57 1.49 35.79
C LEU A 4 14.29 1.73 34.96
N TYR A 5 14.39 2.55 33.92
CA TYR A 5 13.27 2.75 32.99
C TYR A 5 12.99 1.44 32.25
N ASP A 6 11.81 0.87 32.45
CA ASP A 6 11.30 -0.24 31.65
C ASP A 6 10.85 0.32 30.30
N TYR A 7 11.52 -0.09 29.21
CA TYR A 7 11.17 0.33 27.86
C TYR A 7 10.45 -0.82 27.17
N MET A 8 9.22 -0.56 26.72
CA MET A 8 8.44 -1.52 25.93
C MET A 8 8.64 -1.22 24.43
N LEU A 9 9.09 -2.23 23.69
CA LEU A 9 9.23 -2.16 22.23
C LEU A 9 7.91 -2.57 21.57
N HIS A 10 7.40 -1.72 20.70
CA HIS A 10 6.21 -2.01 19.90
C HIS A 10 6.60 -2.29 18.44
N PRO A 11 6.18 -3.42 17.86
CA PRO A 11 6.38 -3.68 16.44
C PRO A 11 5.45 -2.80 15.61
N CYS A 12 6.05 -1.89 14.85
CA CYS A 12 5.32 -0.90 14.06
C CYS A 12 5.81 -0.88 12.61
N ALA A 13 4.93 -0.47 11.70
CA ALA A 13 5.24 -0.22 10.30
C ALA A 13 4.83 1.21 9.91
N ILE A 14 5.59 1.81 8.99
CA ILE A 14 5.21 3.06 8.33
C ILE A 14 4.46 2.69 7.05
N VAL A 15 3.29 3.30 6.84
CA VAL A 15 2.44 3.03 5.67
C VAL A 15 2.10 4.30 4.92
N HIS A 16 1.97 4.17 3.61
CA HIS A 16 1.35 5.17 2.75
C HIS A 16 -0.10 4.76 2.52
N TRP A 17 -1.04 5.66 2.78
CA TRP A 17 -2.46 5.40 2.55
C TRP A 17 -2.81 5.55 1.06
N PHE A 18 -3.82 4.80 0.67
CA PHE A 18 -4.44 4.88 -0.65
C PHE A 18 -5.94 5.10 -0.47
N ASP A 19 -6.54 5.89 -1.34
CA ASP A 19 -7.99 6.08 -1.43
C ASP A 19 -8.55 5.24 -2.58
N THR A 20 -9.75 4.70 -2.43
CA THR A 20 -10.46 4.02 -3.53
C THR A 20 -10.91 5.05 -4.55
N ILE A 21 -10.68 4.77 -5.83
CA ILE A 21 -11.08 5.67 -6.92
C ILE A 21 -12.60 5.57 -7.17
N GLU A 22 -13.15 4.37 -7.00
CA GLU A 22 -14.57 4.06 -7.18
C GLU A 22 -15.14 3.38 -5.93
N ASP A 23 -16.47 3.42 -5.78
CA ASP A 23 -17.19 2.81 -4.65
C ASP A 23 -17.34 1.28 -4.79
N ALA A 24 -16.93 0.71 -5.92
CA ALA A 24 -17.04 -0.71 -6.24
C ALA A 24 -15.81 -1.20 -7.04
N PRO A 25 -15.57 -2.52 -7.11
CA PRO A 25 -14.58 -3.08 -8.02
C PRO A 25 -15.00 -2.83 -9.47
N GLY A 26 -14.02 -2.64 -10.36
CA GLY A 26 -14.29 -2.41 -11.78
C GLY A 26 -15.04 -3.58 -12.42
N GLU A 27 -16.06 -3.29 -13.22
CA GLU A 27 -16.97 -4.29 -13.80
C GLU A 27 -16.25 -5.33 -14.68
N ASP A 28 -15.23 -4.90 -15.44
CA ASP A 28 -14.49 -5.74 -16.37
C ASP A 28 -13.42 -6.62 -15.69
N THR A 29 -12.78 -6.10 -14.64
CA THR A 29 -11.62 -6.77 -13.99
C THR A 29 -11.97 -7.43 -12.66
N GLY A 30 -13.06 -7.00 -12.02
CA GLY A 30 -13.41 -7.38 -10.65
C GLY A 30 -12.43 -6.87 -9.59
N MET A 31 -11.52 -5.95 -9.95
CA MET A 31 -10.46 -5.44 -9.08
C MET A 31 -10.77 -4.03 -8.58
N TRP A 32 -10.34 -3.73 -7.35
CA TRP A 32 -10.39 -2.37 -6.82
C TRP A 32 -9.33 -1.50 -7.46
N MET A 33 -9.69 -0.26 -7.80
CA MET A 33 -8.74 0.77 -8.21
C MET A 33 -8.48 1.72 -7.04
N VAL A 34 -7.21 2.00 -6.79
CA VAL A 34 -6.77 2.89 -5.72
C VAL A 34 -5.75 3.90 -6.23
N CYS A 35 -5.70 5.07 -5.60
CA CYS A 35 -4.69 6.09 -5.84
C CYS A 35 -4.01 6.51 -4.51
N PRO A 36 -2.76 7.01 -4.54
CA PRO A 36 -2.11 7.49 -3.33
C PRO A 36 -2.94 8.59 -2.66
N ALA A 37 -3.16 8.47 -1.36
CA ALA A 37 -3.92 9.45 -0.59
C ALA A 37 -3.01 10.63 -0.20
N PHE A 38 -3.55 11.84 -0.24
CA PHE A 38 -2.85 13.06 0.14
C PHE A 38 -3.58 13.83 1.24
N CYS A 39 -2.82 14.48 2.10
CA CYS A 39 -3.33 15.44 3.08
C CYS A 39 -3.77 16.74 2.36
N ALA A 40 -4.51 17.61 3.06
CA ALA A 40 -4.99 18.88 2.51
C ALA A 40 -3.86 19.83 2.02
N ASN A 41 -2.63 19.62 2.48
CA ASN A 41 -1.43 20.34 2.08
C ASN A 41 -0.66 19.64 0.93
N TYR A 42 -1.27 18.67 0.25
CA TYR A 42 -0.68 17.90 -0.86
C TYR A 42 0.55 17.05 -0.49
N THR A 43 0.76 16.73 0.79
CA THR A 43 1.79 15.74 1.18
C THR A 43 1.19 14.33 1.23
N PRO A 44 1.98 13.28 0.96
CA PRO A 44 1.50 11.89 1.08
C PRO A 44 0.91 11.65 2.48
N LYS A 45 -0.24 10.98 2.52
CA LYS A 45 -0.88 10.60 3.78
C LYS A 45 -0.16 9.37 4.33
N ILE A 46 0.65 9.58 5.36
CA ILE A 46 1.49 8.55 5.99
C ILE A 46 1.04 8.32 7.44
N ALA A 47 1.09 7.08 7.92
CA ALA A 47 0.86 6.77 9.32
C ALA A 47 1.81 5.67 9.83
N VAL A 48 1.89 5.57 11.17
CA VAL A 48 2.50 4.43 11.85
C VAL A 48 1.36 3.53 12.34
N ILE A 49 1.41 2.25 11.98
CA ILE A 49 0.44 1.24 12.42
C ILE A 49 1.15 0.13 13.20
N HIS A 50 0.42 -0.55 14.09
CA HIS A 50 0.92 -1.76 14.73
C HIS A 50 0.91 -2.93 13.74
N ILE A 51 1.92 -3.79 13.75
CA ILE A 51 2.05 -4.85 12.73
C ILE A 51 0.86 -5.83 12.74
N ASP A 52 0.25 -6.07 13.90
CA ASP A 52 -0.93 -6.95 14.04
C ASP A 52 -2.19 -6.43 13.33
N THR A 53 -2.18 -5.18 12.84
CA THR A 53 -3.28 -4.63 12.04
C THR A 53 -3.17 -4.99 10.55
N ILE A 54 -2.05 -5.61 10.12
CA ILE A 54 -1.84 -6.04 8.75
C ILE A 54 -2.50 -7.40 8.54
N TYR A 55 -3.57 -7.43 7.75
CA TYR A 55 -4.34 -8.65 7.49
C TYR A 55 -3.61 -9.61 6.54
N CYS A 56 -3.21 -9.13 5.36
CA CYS A 56 -2.48 -9.92 4.38
C CYS A 56 -1.71 -9.01 3.41
N ALA A 57 -0.78 -9.59 2.66
CA ALA A 57 -0.16 -8.89 1.54
C ALA A 57 -1.14 -8.77 0.36
N ALA A 58 -0.99 -7.70 -0.41
CA ALA A 58 -1.68 -7.48 -1.68
C ALA A 58 -0.68 -6.93 -2.71
N CYS A 59 -0.94 -7.18 -3.99
CA CYS A 59 -0.09 -6.71 -5.07
C CYS A 59 -0.75 -5.51 -5.77
N LEU A 60 -0.03 -4.41 -5.89
CA LEU A 60 -0.46 -3.23 -6.63
C LEU A 60 0.05 -3.31 -8.08
N ILE A 61 -0.88 -3.27 -9.03
CA ILE A 61 -0.59 -3.30 -10.47
C ILE A 61 -0.83 -1.89 -11.02
N PRO A 62 0.20 -1.17 -11.49
CA PRO A 62 0.02 0.20 -11.96
C PRO A 62 -0.90 0.28 -13.17
N THR A 63 -1.77 1.28 -13.19
CA THR A 63 -2.55 1.62 -14.38
C THR A 63 -1.67 2.41 -15.35
N TYR A 64 -1.57 1.95 -16.58
CA TYR A 64 -0.84 2.66 -17.63
C TYR A 64 -1.79 3.65 -18.31
N SER A 65 -1.47 4.94 -18.22
CA SER A 65 -2.17 5.98 -18.97
C SER A 65 -1.73 5.98 -20.44
N CYS A 66 -2.23 6.92 -21.25
CA CYS A 66 -1.76 7.13 -22.62
C CYS A 66 -0.29 7.60 -22.69
N HIS A 67 0.37 7.84 -21.56
CA HIS A 67 1.77 8.23 -21.51
C HIS A 67 2.69 7.00 -21.48
N PRO A 68 3.76 7.00 -22.29
CA PRO A 68 4.75 5.93 -22.23
C PRO A 68 5.43 5.90 -20.86
N VAL A 69 5.68 4.70 -20.35
CA VAL A 69 6.46 4.51 -19.11
C VAL A 69 7.87 5.09 -19.34
N PRO A 70 8.40 5.93 -18.43
CA PRO A 70 9.74 6.45 -18.55
C PRO A 70 10.77 5.32 -18.66
N LEU A 71 11.65 5.38 -19.67
CA LEU A 71 12.67 4.35 -19.94
C LEU A 71 13.69 4.21 -18.81
N ASP A 72 13.84 5.25 -17.99
CA ASP A 72 14.78 5.35 -16.88
C ASP A 72 14.14 5.03 -15.52
N ILE A 73 12.86 4.64 -15.49
CA ILE A 73 12.17 4.27 -14.25
C ILE A 73 12.92 3.13 -13.55
N LYS A 74 13.16 3.30 -12.25
CA LYS A 74 13.71 2.26 -11.38
C LYS A 74 12.59 1.58 -10.63
N TYR A 75 12.80 0.33 -10.21
CA TYR A 75 11.78 -0.44 -9.50
C TYR A 75 11.23 0.30 -8.27
N TYR A 76 12.07 1.05 -7.56
CA TYR A 76 11.70 1.81 -6.37
C TYR A 76 10.95 3.12 -6.68
N HIS A 77 10.92 3.57 -7.94
CA HIS A 77 10.11 4.72 -8.37
C HIS A 77 8.70 4.33 -8.80
N SER A 78 8.38 3.02 -8.86
CA SER A 78 7.09 2.54 -9.34
C SER A 78 5.92 3.15 -8.57
N TYR A 79 5.98 3.21 -7.24
CA TYR A 79 4.90 3.78 -6.43
C TYR A 79 4.78 5.30 -6.50
N ASP A 80 5.84 6.00 -6.90
CA ASP A 80 5.84 7.46 -7.04
C ASP A 80 5.47 7.91 -8.46
N THR A 81 5.63 7.04 -9.46
CA THR A 81 5.47 7.40 -10.88
C THR A 81 4.06 7.21 -11.39
N PHE A 82 3.34 6.20 -10.90
CA PHE A 82 1.97 5.91 -11.34
C PHE A 82 0.93 6.56 -10.43
N HIS A 83 -0.14 7.08 -11.02
CA HIS A 83 -1.19 7.80 -10.30
C HIS A 83 -2.27 6.88 -9.72
N ALA A 84 -2.40 5.66 -10.24
CA ALA A 84 -3.42 4.70 -9.82
C ALA A 84 -2.94 3.27 -10.01
N PHE A 85 -3.54 2.36 -9.25
CA PHE A 85 -3.18 0.96 -9.19
C PHE A 85 -4.43 0.10 -9.07
N TYR A 86 -4.42 -1.06 -9.71
CA TYR A 86 -5.33 -2.15 -9.39
C TYR A 86 -4.81 -2.94 -8.19
N VAL A 87 -5.68 -3.24 -7.24
CA VAL A 87 -5.36 -4.09 -6.09
C VAL A 87 -5.65 -5.54 -6.45
N SER A 88 -4.59 -6.32 -6.61
CA SER A 88 -4.69 -7.77 -6.81
C SER A 88 -4.59 -8.50 -5.48
N LYS A 89 -5.50 -9.46 -5.29
CA LYS A 89 -5.42 -10.45 -4.21
C LYS A 89 -4.26 -11.45 -4.44
N CYS A 90 -3.54 -11.38 -5.56
CA CYS A 90 -2.43 -12.29 -5.88
C CYS A 90 -1.17 -12.01 -5.04
N ALA A 91 -1.25 -12.24 -3.73
CA ALA A 91 -0.13 -12.65 -2.91
C ALA A 91 -0.16 -14.16 -2.61
N ASP A 92 -1.26 -14.84 -2.96
CA ASP A 92 -1.71 -16.04 -2.24
C ASP A 92 -1.78 -17.33 -3.06
N HIS A 93 -1.11 -17.44 -4.23
CA HIS A 93 -0.99 -18.77 -4.85
C HIS A 93 0.02 -19.66 -4.08
N HIS A 94 0.87 -19.09 -3.22
CA HIS A 94 1.84 -19.86 -2.42
C HIS A 94 2.32 -19.23 -1.10
N THR A 95 1.78 -18.09 -0.65
CA THR A 95 2.35 -17.38 0.50
C THR A 95 1.26 -16.77 1.36
N PHE A 96 1.15 -17.25 2.60
CA PHE A 96 0.16 -16.91 3.65
C PHE A 96 -1.14 -17.72 3.62
N GLU A 97 -0.98 -19.03 3.77
CA GLU A 97 -1.98 -19.87 4.44
C GLU A 97 -2.14 -19.34 5.87
N ILE A 98 -3.08 -18.41 6.09
CA ILE A 98 -3.62 -18.15 7.43
C ILE A 98 -4.49 -19.35 7.73
N ALA A 99 -3.85 -20.41 8.23
CA ALA A 99 -4.54 -21.48 8.91
C ALA A 99 -5.18 -20.89 10.17
N LEU A 100 -6.51 -20.75 10.14
CA LEU A 100 -7.34 -20.78 11.35
C LEU A 100 -7.44 -22.23 11.85
#